data_AF-A0A8C7ICV1-F1
#
_entry.id   AF-A0A8C7ICV1-F1
#
_cell.length_a   1.000
_cell.length_b   1.000
_cell.length_c   1.000
_cell.angle_alpha   90.00
_cell.angle_beta   90.00
_cell.angle_gamma   90.00
#
_symmetry.space_group_name_H-M   'P 1'
#
loop_
_entity.id
_entity.type
_entity.pdbx_description
1 polymer ?
#
loop_
_entity_poly.entity_id
_entity_poly.type
_entity_poly.pdbx_seq_one_letter_code
_entity_poly.pdbx_strand_id
1 'polypeptide(L)'
;METDKNDDEKKKKKKAPSCGLIKGNEKIVKLLDRVKPEILSLRETIITVSCWIQHLIPKIEDGNDFGVAIQEKILERIAAVKTKVDGFHTNINKYFSERGDAVAKASKSTHVMDYRSLVHEKDEAVYSDIRVILLDIRGFYVELYDIISKNLEKVTNPKGEEKPSMY
;
A
#
# COMPACT_ATOMS: atom_id res chain seq x y z
N MET A 1 -67.20 28.18 25.03
CA MET A 1 -66.40 26.98 25.34
C MET A 1 -66.21 26.23 24.02
N GLU A 2 -65.64 26.87 23.00
CA GLU A 2 -64.20 27.12 22.81
C GLU A 2 -63.37 25.84 22.91
N THR A 3 -63.03 25.32 21.71
CA THR A 3 -61.71 24.86 21.24
C THR A 3 -60.96 23.84 22.11
N ASP A 4 -60.35 22.79 21.59
CA ASP A 4 -60.20 22.26 20.24
C ASP A 4 -59.40 20.97 20.44
N LYS A 5 -59.80 19.89 19.78
CA LYS A 5 -59.04 18.63 19.72
C LYS A 5 -57.81 18.78 18.81
N ASN A 6 -56.84 19.64 19.19
CA ASN A 6 -55.73 20.03 18.29
C ASN A 6 -54.32 19.96 18.88
N ASP A 7 -54.11 19.25 19.98
CA ASP A 7 -52.74 19.08 20.52
C ASP A 7 -52.03 17.80 20.06
N ASP A 8 -52.76 16.82 19.50
CA ASP A 8 -52.15 15.58 18.98
C ASP A 8 -51.63 15.69 17.54
N GLU A 9 -51.94 16.77 16.81
CA GLU A 9 -51.49 16.96 15.42
C GLU A 9 -50.16 17.73 15.28
N LYS A 10 -49.62 18.36 16.34
CA LYS A 10 -48.46 19.28 16.23
C LYS A 10 -47.08 18.71 16.56
N LYS A 11 -46.92 17.40 16.78
CA LYS A 11 -45.58 16.77 16.91
C LYS A 11 -45.43 15.47 16.12
N LYS A 12 -45.94 15.40 14.89
CA LYS A 12 -45.18 14.70 13.84
C LYS A 12 -43.90 15.51 13.60
N LYS A 13 -42.89 15.37 14.48
CA LYS A 13 -41.50 15.63 14.10
C LYS A 13 -41.33 14.85 12.80
N LYS A 14 -41.34 15.53 11.65
CA LYS A 14 -41.07 14.92 10.35
C LYS A 14 -39.76 14.18 10.56
N LYS A 15 -39.81 12.85 10.73
CA LYS A 15 -38.61 12.03 10.84
C LYS A 15 -37.79 12.41 9.62
N ALA A 16 -36.55 12.82 9.84
CA ALA A 16 -35.66 13.16 8.74
C ALA A 16 -35.73 12.03 7.71
N PRO A 17 -35.76 12.34 6.40
CA PRO A 17 -35.81 11.32 5.36
C PRO A 17 -34.74 10.26 5.64
N SER A 18 -35.11 8.97 5.63
CA SER A 18 -34.10 7.94 5.89
C SER A 18 -33.04 7.99 4.79
N CYS A 19 -31.77 7.93 5.17
CA CYS A 19 -30.69 7.96 4.21
C CYS A 19 -30.81 6.75 3.27
N GLY A 20 -30.80 7.00 1.96
CA GLY A 20 -30.74 5.94 0.94
C GLY A 20 -29.38 5.27 0.88
N LEU A 21 -29.24 4.29 -0.03
CA LEU A 21 -27.97 3.61 -0.28
C LEU A 21 -26.91 4.60 -0.79
N ILE A 22 -25.77 4.66 -0.10
CA ILE A 22 -24.61 5.44 -0.53
C ILE A 22 -23.57 4.47 -1.12
N LYS A 23 -23.26 4.61 -2.41
CA LYS A 23 -22.29 3.78 -3.10
C LYS A 23 -20.84 4.14 -2.74
N GLY A 24 -19.94 3.17 -2.91
CA GLY A 24 -18.50 3.41 -2.93
C GLY A 24 -18.06 4.24 -4.14
N ASN A 25 -16.86 4.80 -4.10
CA ASN A 25 -16.28 5.48 -5.25
C ASN A 25 -15.78 4.45 -6.28
N GLU A 26 -16.58 4.19 -7.31
CA GLU A 26 -16.28 3.19 -8.34
C GLU A 26 -14.99 3.47 -9.12
N LYS A 27 -14.58 4.75 -9.26
CA LYS A 27 -13.34 5.11 -9.94
C LYS A 27 -12.12 4.68 -9.13
N ILE A 28 -12.15 4.91 -7.82
CA ILE A 28 -11.09 4.46 -6.90
C ILE A 28 -11.00 2.94 -6.88
N VAL A 29 -12.15 2.25 -6.81
CA VAL A 29 -12.17 0.77 -6.81
C VAL A 29 -11.53 0.22 -8.09
N LYS A 30 -11.90 0.76 -9.27
CA LYS A 30 -11.28 0.36 -10.56
C LYS A 30 -9.77 0.60 -10.61
N LEU A 31 -9.28 1.68 -9.98
CA LEU A 31 -7.83 1.92 -9.88
C LEU A 31 -7.16 0.90 -8.96
N LEU A 32 -7.76 0.61 -7.80
CA LEU A 32 -7.24 -0.36 -6.85
C LEU A 32 -7.21 -1.78 -7.43
N ASP A 33 -8.16 -2.15 -8.28
CA ASP A 33 -8.18 -3.45 -8.97
C ASP A 33 -6.96 -3.62 -9.89
N ARG A 34 -6.38 -2.51 -10.37
CA ARG A 34 -5.14 -2.52 -11.17
C ARG A 34 -3.88 -2.42 -10.30
N VAL A 35 -3.92 -1.66 -9.22
CA VAL A 35 -2.73 -1.39 -8.38
C VAL A 35 -2.42 -2.55 -7.42
N LYS A 36 -3.44 -3.22 -6.88
CA LYS A 36 -3.23 -4.33 -5.94
C LYS A 36 -2.41 -5.48 -6.54
N PRO A 37 -2.67 -5.94 -7.78
CA PRO A 37 -1.81 -6.94 -8.44
C PRO A 37 -0.36 -6.52 -8.57
N GLU A 38 -0.08 -5.25 -8.89
CA GLU A 38 1.30 -4.74 -9.03
C GLU A 38 2.06 -4.78 -7.69
N ILE A 39 1.38 -4.46 -6.58
CA ILE A 39 1.96 -4.57 -5.24
C ILE A 39 2.33 -6.03 -4.94
N LEU A 40 1.44 -6.98 -5.26
CA LEU A 40 1.68 -8.41 -5.06
C LEU A 40 2.83 -8.93 -5.92
N SER A 41 2.86 -8.57 -7.21
CA SER A 41 3.92 -8.95 -8.14
C SER A 41 5.29 -8.45 -7.68
N LEU A 42 5.37 -7.20 -7.20
CA LEU A 42 6.63 -6.67 -6.65
C LEU A 42 7.03 -7.42 -5.38
N ARG A 43 6.07 -7.73 -4.50
CA ARG A 43 6.33 -8.51 -3.28
C ARG A 43 6.91 -9.89 -3.57
N GLU A 44 6.33 -10.60 -4.54
CA GLU A 44 6.82 -11.90 -5.00
C GLU A 44 8.24 -11.78 -5.57
N THR A 45 8.46 -10.79 -6.44
CA THR A 45 9.80 -10.52 -7.03
C THR A 45 10.85 -10.26 -5.94
N ILE A 46 10.53 -9.43 -4.96
CA ILE A 46 11.40 -9.11 -3.81
C ILE A 46 11.77 -10.39 -3.05
N ILE A 47 10.81 -11.27 -2.78
CA ILE A 47 11.07 -12.54 -2.08
C ILE A 47 11.99 -13.42 -2.93
N THR A 48 11.69 -13.59 -4.21
CA THR A 48 12.49 -14.41 -5.14
C THR A 48 13.94 -13.93 -5.20
N VAL A 49 14.16 -12.62 -5.38
CA VAL A 49 15.51 -12.04 -5.48
C VAL A 49 16.23 -12.11 -4.14
N SER A 50 15.55 -11.84 -3.03
CA SER A 50 16.12 -11.98 -1.68
C SER A 50 16.60 -13.41 -1.44
N CYS A 51 15.76 -14.41 -1.74
CA CYS A 51 16.12 -15.81 -1.59
C CYS A 51 17.31 -16.17 -2.50
N TRP A 52 17.31 -15.73 -3.76
CA TRP A 52 18.42 -15.98 -4.67
C TRP A 52 19.76 -15.48 -4.11
N ILE A 53 19.83 -14.24 -3.62
CA ILE A 53 21.07 -13.69 -3.04
C ILE A 53 21.46 -14.44 -1.76
N GLN A 54 20.50 -14.79 -0.91
CA GLN A 54 20.77 -15.58 0.31
C GLN A 54 21.39 -16.95 0.01
N HIS A 55 20.98 -17.62 -1.07
CA HIS A 55 21.57 -18.90 -1.49
C HIS A 55 22.98 -18.76 -2.06
N LEU A 56 23.38 -17.55 -2.46
CA LEU A 56 24.72 -17.24 -2.96
C LEU A 56 25.68 -16.79 -1.86
N ILE A 57 25.22 -16.67 -0.61
CA ILE A 57 26.12 -16.39 0.52
C ILE A 57 26.99 -17.63 0.76
N PRO A 58 28.32 -17.51 0.71
CA PRO A 58 29.23 -18.63 0.88
C PRO A 58 29.29 -19.08 2.35
N LYS A 59 30.01 -20.18 2.59
CA LYS A 59 30.35 -20.58 3.95
C LYS A 59 31.10 -19.45 4.67
N ILE A 60 30.83 -19.30 5.96
CA ILE A 60 31.54 -18.34 6.83
C ILE A 60 32.99 -18.83 7.00
N GLU A 61 33.93 -17.94 6.68
CA GLU A 61 35.38 -18.16 6.73
C GLU A 61 36.07 -16.89 7.20
N ASP A 62 37.29 -16.99 7.73
CA ASP A 62 38.06 -15.82 8.16
C ASP A 62 38.67 -15.10 6.95
N GLY A 63 38.19 -13.89 6.65
CA GLY A 63 38.77 -13.01 5.66
C GLY A 63 38.16 -13.15 4.26
N ASN A 64 38.54 -12.22 3.37
CA ASN A 64 37.96 -12.08 2.03
C ASN A 64 36.42 -11.86 2.06
N ASP A 65 35.91 -11.07 3.02
CA ASP A 65 34.47 -10.89 3.25
C ASP A 65 33.88 -9.66 2.55
N PHE A 66 34.67 -8.94 1.76
CA PHE A 66 34.19 -7.73 1.08
C PHE A 66 33.01 -8.02 0.13
N GLY A 67 33.06 -9.12 -0.63
CA GLY A 67 31.94 -9.51 -1.49
C GLY A 67 30.70 -9.93 -0.70
N VAL A 68 30.88 -10.59 0.45
CA VAL A 68 29.79 -10.97 1.36
C VAL A 68 29.14 -9.72 1.95
N ALA A 69 29.92 -8.73 2.39
CA ALA A 69 29.41 -7.45 2.88
C ALA A 69 28.58 -6.70 1.81
N ILE A 70 28.93 -6.82 0.53
CA ILE A 70 28.10 -6.29 -0.57
C ILE A 70 26.76 -7.03 -0.67
N GLN A 71 26.77 -8.36 -0.61
CA GLN A 71 25.52 -9.15 -0.61
C GLN A 71 24.62 -8.75 0.57
N GLU A 72 25.17 -8.63 1.78
CA GLU A 72 24.45 -8.18 2.97
C GLU A 72 23.86 -6.77 2.80
N LYS A 73 24.63 -5.85 2.21
CA LYS A 73 24.14 -4.48 1.97
C LYS A 73 22.98 -4.43 0.99
N ILE A 74 23.01 -5.25 -0.05
CA ILE A 74 21.90 -5.37 -1.00
C ILE A 74 20.68 -6.00 -0.33
N LEU A 75 20.86 -7.04 0.49
CA LEU A 75 19.77 -7.66 1.25
C LEU A 75 19.14 -6.69 2.26
N GLU A 76 19.93 -5.87 2.94
CA GLU A 76 19.43 -4.78 3.79
C GLU A 76 18.52 -3.84 3.00
N ARG A 77 18.94 -3.46 1.78
CA ARG A 77 18.13 -2.59 0.92
C ARG A 77 16.84 -3.27 0.46
N ILE A 78 16.91 -4.54 0.05
CA ILE A 78 15.73 -5.34 -0.33
C ILE A 78 14.75 -5.43 0.85
N ALA A 79 15.24 -5.63 2.08
CA ALA A 79 14.40 -5.68 3.28
C ALA A 79 13.70 -4.34 3.58
N ALA A 80 14.39 -3.21 3.36
CA ALA A 80 13.80 -1.88 3.49
C ALA A 80 12.67 -1.66 2.45
N VAL A 81 12.90 -2.04 1.19
CA VAL A 81 11.87 -1.98 0.14
C VAL A 81 10.69 -2.88 0.48
N LYS A 82 10.94 -4.12 0.92
CA LYS A 82 9.90 -5.07 1.36
C LYS A 82 9.00 -4.46 2.44
N THR A 83 9.60 -3.85 3.46
CA THR A 83 8.86 -3.21 4.57
C THR A 83 7.94 -2.10 4.07
N LYS A 84 8.41 -1.29 3.11
CA LYS A 84 7.60 -0.24 2.48
C LYS A 84 6.42 -0.83 1.67
N VAL A 85 6.69 -1.86 0.87
CA VAL A 85 5.68 -2.55 0.06
C VAL A 85 4.61 -3.23 0.94
N ASP A 86 5.01 -3.89 2.03
CA ASP A 86 4.11 -4.50 3.01
C ASP A 86 3.19 -3.43 3.65
N GLY A 87 3.64 -2.17 3.77
CA GLY A 87 2.85 -1.04 4.26
C GLY A 87 1.77 -0.51 3.29
N PHE A 88 1.88 -0.77 1.98
CA PHE A 88 0.92 -0.24 1.00
C PHE A 88 -0.49 -0.82 1.17
N HIS A 89 -0.61 -2.11 1.48
CA HIS A 89 -1.92 -2.73 1.73
C HIS A 89 -2.62 -2.13 2.96
N THR A 90 -1.87 -1.81 4.01
CA THR A 90 -2.42 -1.14 5.20
C THR A 90 -3.02 0.21 4.85
N ASN A 91 -2.35 1.01 4.03
CA ASN A 91 -2.86 2.32 3.59
C ASN A 91 -4.13 2.18 2.75
N ILE A 92 -4.16 1.22 1.82
CA ILE A 92 -5.36 0.95 0.99
C ILE A 92 -6.54 0.52 1.86
N ASN A 93 -6.32 -0.36 2.84
CA ASN A 93 -7.38 -0.83 3.74
C ASN A 93 -7.92 0.31 4.61
N LYS A 94 -7.03 1.18 5.09
CA LYS A 94 -7.39 2.35 5.91
C LYS A 94 -8.35 3.30 5.20
N TYR A 95 -8.22 3.47 3.88
CA TYR A 95 -9.17 4.27 3.10
C TYR A 95 -10.62 3.75 3.22
N PHE A 96 -10.84 2.44 3.12
CA PHE A 96 -12.18 1.88 3.20
C PHE A 96 -12.83 2.08 4.57
N SER A 97 -12.06 1.89 5.65
CA SER A 97 -12.56 2.15 7.01
C SER A 97 -12.84 3.64 7.24
N GLU A 98 -11.90 4.52 6.89
CA GLU A 98 -12.05 5.97 7.14
C GLU A 98 -13.15 6.61 6.29
N ARG A 99 -13.28 6.18 5.04
CA ARG A 99 -14.38 6.62 4.18
C ARG A 99 -15.72 6.10 4.71
N GLY A 100 -15.78 4.85 5.17
CA GLY A 100 -16.96 4.28 5.80
C GLY A 100 -17.42 5.10 7.00
N ASP A 101 -16.48 5.46 7.88
CA ASP A 101 -16.76 6.30 9.05
C ASP A 101 -17.20 7.71 8.67
N ALA A 102 -16.56 8.32 7.66
CA ALA A 102 -16.95 9.64 7.15
C ALA A 102 -18.38 9.63 6.58
N VAL A 103 -18.73 8.62 5.78
CA VAL A 103 -20.08 8.44 5.23
C VAL A 103 -21.10 8.19 6.36
N ALA A 104 -20.75 7.38 7.35
CA ALA A 104 -21.61 7.12 8.50
C ALA A 104 -21.89 8.40 9.31
N LYS A 105 -20.88 9.27 9.51
CA LYS A 105 -21.05 10.57 10.17
C LYS A 105 -21.88 11.53 9.31
N ALA A 106 -21.63 11.60 8.01
CA ALA A 106 -22.36 12.47 7.08
C ALA A 106 -23.86 12.11 6.98
N SER A 107 -24.19 10.82 7.05
CA SER A 107 -25.58 10.35 7.00
C SER A 107 -26.34 10.54 8.32
N LYS A 108 -25.65 10.46 9.48
CA LYS A 108 -26.24 10.71 10.81
C LYS A 108 -26.38 12.19 11.13
N SER A 109 -25.36 12.98 10.81
CA SER A 109 -25.28 14.41 11.14
C SER A 109 -25.40 15.26 9.89
N THR A 110 -26.58 15.24 9.25
CA THR A 110 -26.81 15.84 7.93
C THR A 110 -26.60 17.36 7.86
N HIS A 111 -26.63 18.05 9.00
CA HIS A 111 -26.42 19.49 9.13
C HIS A 111 -24.93 19.87 9.19
N VAL A 112 -24.04 18.92 9.48
CA VAL A 112 -22.59 19.14 9.52
C VAL A 112 -22.02 18.85 8.13
N MET A 113 -21.91 19.89 7.31
CA MET A 113 -21.49 19.75 5.91
C MET A 113 -20.04 19.31 5.76
N ASP A 114 -19.19 19.54 6.77
CA ASP A 114 -17.80 19.09 6.78
C ASP A 114 -17.65 17.57 6.66
N TYR A 115 -18.63 16.78 7.12
CA TYR A 115 -18.57 15.33 6.93
C TYR A 115 -18.76 14.92 5.47
N ARG A 116 -19.48 15.71 4.66
CA ARG A 116 -19.59 15.47 3.22
C ARG A 116 -18.29 15.82 2.52
N SER A 117 -17.71 16.98 2.86
CA SER A 117 -16.37 17.36 2.39
C SER A 117 -15.35 16.30 2.75
N LEU A 118 -15.37 15.79 3.99
CA LEU A 118 -14.46 14.74 4.44
C LEU A 118 -14.54 13.48 3.58
N VAL A 119 -15.73 13.06 3.12
CA VAL A 119 -15.84 11.91 2.20
C VAL A 119 -15.09 12.19 0.88
N HIS A 120 -15.23 13.40 0.34
CA HIS A 120 -14.52 13.80 -0.89
C HIS A 120 -13.01 13.91 -0.66
N GLU A 121 -12.58 14.50 0.44
CA GLU A 121 -11.16 14.58 0.83
C GLU A 121 -10.53 13.18 0.97
N LYS A 122 -11.25 12.20 1.53
CA LYS A 122 -10.77 10.81 1.61
C LYS A 122 -10.61 10.17 0.23
N ASP A 123 -11.51 10.46 -0.71
CA ASP A 123 -11.42 9.98 -2.09
C ASP A 123 -10.23 10.62 -2.84
N GLU A 124 -9.98 11.92 -2.65
CA GLU A 124 -8.85 12.64 -3.27
C GLU A 124 -7.49 12.24 -2.66
N ALA A 125 -7.44 12.07 -1.33
CA ALA A 125 -6.24 11.62 -0.64
C ALA A 125 -5.81 10.23 -1.12
N VAL A 126 -6.74 9.25 -1.17
CA VAL A 126 -6.38 7.90 -1.63
C VAL A 126 -5.98 7.88 -3.10
N TYR A 127 -6.56 8.73 -3.95
CA TYR A 127 -6.12 8.85 -5.34
C TYR A 127 -4.65 9.29 -5.44
N SER A 128 -4.28 10.29 -4.63
CA SER A 128 -2.89 10.77 -4.55
C SER A 128 -1.96 9.69 -4.01
N ASP A 129 -2.38 8.97 -2.96
CA ASP A 129 -1.61 7.86 -2.39
C ASP A 129 -1.41 6.72 -3.39
N ILE A 130 -2.45 6.34 -4.14
CA ILE A 130 -2.36 5.33 -5.21
C ILE A 130 -1.31 5.74 -6.25
N ARG A 131 -1.27 7.02 -6.62
CA ARG A 131 -0.29 7.53 -7.58
C ARG A 131 1.14 7.44 -7.02
N VAL A 132 1.33 7.79 -5.75
CA VAL A 132 2.64 7.65 -5.07
C VAL A 132 3.06 6.18 -5.03
N ILE A 133 2.16 5.26 -4.68
CA ILE A 133 2.42 3.82 -4.67
C ILE A 133 2.92 3.34 -6.04
N LEU A 134 2.29 3.75 -7.14
CA LEU A 134 2.72 3.35 -8.48
C LEU A 134 4.10 3.91 -8.84
N LEU A 135 4.39 5.16 -8.45
CA LEU A 135 5.70 5.77 -8.65
C LEU A 135 6.79 5.05 -7.84
N ASP A 136 6.49 4.69 -6.60
CA ASP A 136 7.36 3.92 -5.71
C ASP A 136 7.63 2.53 -6.30
N ILE A 137 6.60 1.79 -6.73
CA ILE A 137 6.76 0.46 -7.36
C ILE A 137 7.72 0.53 -8.55
N ARG A 138 7.51 1.50 -9.46
CA ARG A 138 8.41 1.71 -10.60
C ARG A 138 9.83 2.05 -10.15
N GLY A 139 9.95 2.93 -9.14
CA GLY A 139 11.23 3.32 -8.55
C GLY A 139 11.99 2.12 -7.99
N PHE A 140 11.31 1.26 -7.23
CA PHE A 140 11.91 0.08 -6.62
C PHE A 140 12.40 -0.94 -7.64
N TYR A 141 11.67 -1.17 -8.73
CA TYR A 141 12.17 -2.05 -9.78
C TYR A 141 13.48 -1.52 -10.40
N VAL A 142 13.52 -0.23 -10.74
CA VAL A 142 14.71 0.39 -11.33
C VAL A 142 15.87 0.39 -10.34
N GLU A 143 15.62 0.75 -9.09
CA GLU A 143 16.62 0.81 -8.05
C GLU A 143 17.24 -0.57 -7.74
N LEU A 144 16.39 -1.59 -7.54
CA LEU A 144 16.86 -2.95 -7.26
C LEU A 144 17.61 -3.52 -8.46
N TYR A 145 17.14 -3.26 -9.68
CA TYR A 145 17.86 -3.66 -10.88
C TYR A 145 19.24 -2.99 -10.97
N ASP A 146 19.33 -1.68 -10.71
CA ASP A 146 20.57 -0.91 -10.77
C ASP A 146 21.61 -1.42 -9.76
N ILE A 147 21.24 -1.54 -8.48
CA ILE A 147 22.17 -1.97 -7.43
C ILE A 147 22.63 -3.42 -7.63
N ILE A 148 21.74 -4.32 -8.07
CA ILE A 148 22.12 -5.72 -8.33
C ILE A 148 23.02 -5.80 -9.56
N SER A 149 22.65 -5.14 -10.66
CA SER A 149 23.39 -5.23 -11.92
C SER A 149 24.80 -4.66 -11.80
N LYS A 150 24.97 -3.53 -11.11
CA LYS A 150 26.29 -2.93 -10.86
C LYS A 150 27.20 -3.80 -10.01
N ASN A 151 26.64 -4.65 -9.16
CA ASN A 151 27.38 -5.48 -8.21
C ASN A 151 27.30 -6.99 -8.54
N LEU A 152 26.86 -7.35 -9.75
CA LEU A 152 26.50 -8.73 -10.10
C LEU A 152 27.64 -9.73 -9.91
N GLU A 153 28.88 -9.32 -10.21
CA GLU A 153 30.08 -10.16 -10.01
C GLU A 153 30.27 -10.51 -8.53
N LYS A 154 30.12 -9.52 -7.63
CA LYS A 154 30.25 -9.74 -6.18
C LYS A 154 29.03 -10.43 -5.58
N VAL A 155 27.85 -10.27 -6.19
CA VAL A 155 26.64 -11.01 -5.78
C VAL A 155 26.78 -12.50 -6.12
N THR A 156 27.33 -12.84 -7.28
CA THR A 156 27.38 -14.23 -7.78
C THR A 156 28.68 -14.97 -7.43
N ASN A 157 29.78 -14.24 -7.25
CA ASN A 157 31.08 -14.78 -6.85
C ASN A 157 31.73 -13.88 -5.78
N PRO A 158 31.20 -13.84 -4.54
CA PRO A 158 31.66 -12.92 -3.50
C PRO A 158 33.11 -13.15 -3.06
N LYS A 159 33.60 -14.40 -3.15
CA LYS A 159 34.97 -14.79 -2.78
C LYS A 159 35.96 -14.70 -3.94
N GLY A 160 35.50 -14.47 -5.18
CA GLY A 160 36.37 -14.35 -6.35
C GLY A 160 37.04 -15.67 -6.74
N GLU A 161 36.41 -16.80 -6.46
CA GLU A 161 36.93 -18.10 -6.86
C GLU A 161 37.03 -18.15 -8.39
N GLU A 162 38.15 -18.64 -8.92
CA GLU A 162 38.25 -18.93 -10.35
C GLU A 162 37.18 -19.97 -10.70
N LYS A 163 36.38 -19.71 -11.74
CA LYS A 163 35.47 -20.74 -12.26
C LYS A 163 36.32 -21.99 -12.50
N PRO A 164 35.99 -23.15 -11.92
CA PRO A 164 36.73 -24.36 -12.22
C PRO A 164 36.73 -24.51 -13.74
N SER A 165 37.91 -24.68 -14.32
CA SER A 165 38.07 -25.01 -15.73
C SER A 165 37.25 -26.27 -15.98
N MET A 166 36.02 -26.10 -16.46
CA MET A 166 35.23 -27.20 -16.97
C MET A 166 35.96 -27.63 -18.23
N TYR A 167 36.55 -28.82 -18.16
CA TYR A 167 37.16 -29.53 -19.30
C TYR A 167 36.30 -29.40 -20.57
#